data_AF-A0A7Z8QY96-F1
#
_entry.id   AF-A0A7Z8QY96-F1
#
_cell.length_a   1.000
_cell.length_b   1.000
_cell.length_c   1.000
_cell.angle_alpha   90.00
_cell.angle_beta   90.00
_cell.angle_gamma   90.00
#
_symmetry.space_group_name_H-M   'P 1'
#
loop_
_entity.id
_entity.type
_entity.pdbx_description
1 polymer ?
#
loop_
_entity_poly.entity_id
_entity_poly.type
_entity_poly.pdbx_seq_one_letter_code
_entity_poly.pdbx_strand_id
1 'polypeptide(L)' 'FTNNAAENSIRMTKVQQKISGCFRSTEGAKIFCRVRGYLATCRKQGVSATLAMTLVFEGKLPKFSL' A
#
# COMPACT_ATOMS: atom_id res chain seq x y z
N PHE A 1 17.83 -11.31 -13.15
CA PHE A 1 17.08 -10.82 -11.98
C PHE A 1 15.60 -10.81 -12.30
N THR A 2 14.79 -11.58 -11.56
CA THR A 2 13.35 -11.67 -11.78
C THR A 2 12.65 -10.48 -11.11
N ASN A 3 11.88 -9.71 -11.89
CA ASN A 3 11.02 -8.64 -11.38
C ASN A 3 9.77 -9.25 -10.73
N ASN A 4 9.94 -9.84 -9.55
CA ASN A 4 8.84 -10.50 -8.86
C ASN A 4 7.98 -9.47 -8.09
N ALA A 5 6.67 -9.69 -8.11
CA ALA A 5 5.70 -8.75 -7.54
C ALA A 5 5.79 -8.63 -5.99
N ALA A 6 6.19 -9.70 -5.31
CA ALA A 6 6.34 -9.70 -3.85
C ALA A 6 7.51 -8.82 -3.42
N GLU A 7 8.67 -8.98 -4.07
CA GLU A 7 9.86 -8.17 -3.81
C GLU A 7 9.60 -6.69 -4.12
N ASN A 8 8.98 -6.39 -5.26
CA ASN A 8 8.64 -5.01 -5.62
C ASN A 8 7.73 -4.33 -4.57
N SER A 9 6.80 -5.09 -3.98
CA SER A 9 5.94 -4.60 -2.90
C SER A 9 6.73 -4.26 -1.63
N ILE A 10 7.79 -5.02 -1.31
CA ILE A 10 8.63 -4.84 -0.12
C ILE A 10 9.69 -3.75 -0.29
N ARG A 11 10.17 -3.48 -1.53
CA ARG A 11 11.22 -2.49 -1.80
C ARG A 11 10.92 -1.13 -1.18
N MET A 12 9.70 -0.61 -1.37
CA MET A 12 9.34 0.69 -0.80
C MET A 12 9.28 0.69 0.72
N THR A 13 8.88 -0.42 1.35
CA THR A 13 8.97 -0.58 2.81
C THR A 13 10.42 -0.50 3.27
N LYS A 14 11.35 -1.09 2.52
CA LYS A 14 12.77 -1.04 2.88
C LYS A 14 13.38 0.34 2.70
N VAL A 15 13.00 1.06 1.65
CA VAL A 15 13.38 2.47 1.44
C VAL A 15 12.85 3.34 2.59
N GLN A 16 11.59 3.14 3.00
CA GLN A 16 11.03 3.85 4.14
C GLN A 16 11.81 3.57 5.43
N GLN A 17 12.18 2.30 5.67
CA GLN A 17 12.95 1.90 6.86
C GLN A 17 14.38 2.43 6.92
N LYS A 18 15.03 2.68 5.78
CA LYS A 18 16.47 2.97 5.74
C LYS A 18 16.83 4.37 5.25
N ILE A 19 15.97 5.00 4.45
CA ILE A 19 16.32 6.20 3.68
C ILE A 19 15.26 7.30 3.84
N SER A 20 13.97 6.99 3.70
CA SER A 20 12.91 8.01 3.68
C SER A 20 12.41 8.37 5.09
N GLY A 21 13.32 8.77 5.97
CA GLY A 21 13.01 9.27 7.31
C GLY A 21 12.73 8.21 8.40
N CYS A 22 12.74 6.92 8.04
CA CYS A 22 12.55 5.79 8.95
C CYS A 22 11.18 5.77 9.67
N PHE A 23 10.79 4.60 10.19
CA PHE A 23 9.62 4.54 11.06
C PHE A 23 10.01 4.98 12.47
N ARG A 24 9.31 5.99 13.01
CA ARG A 24 9.54 6.49 14.38
C ARG A 24 8.86 5.64 15.46
N SER A 25 7.94 4.77 15.06
CA SER A 25 7.27 3.82 15.95
C SER A 25 6.79 2.60 15.16
N THR A 26 6.60 1.49 15.86
CA THR A 26 6.00 0.28 15.29
C THR A 26 4.57 0.54 14.81
N GLU A 27 3.84 1.43 15.48
CA GLU A 27 2.48 1.79 15.08
C GLU A 27 2.46 2.54 13.75
N GLY A 28 3.36 3.51 13.55
CA GLY A 28 3.52 4.18 12.26
C GLY A 28 3.88 3.22 11.13
N ALA A 29 4.71 2.21 11.42
CA ALA A 29 5.04 1.16 10.46
C ALA A 29 3.82 0.31 10.07
N LYS A 30 2.96 -0.05 11.04
CA LYS A 30 1.71 -0.79 10.79
C LYS A 30 0.75 0.02 9.92
N ILE A 31 0.55 1.30 10.24
CA ILE A 31 -0.30 2.21 9.46
C ILE A 31 0.21 2.29 8.01
N PHE A 32 1.50 2.52 7.83
CA PHE A 32 2.12 2.58 6.50
C PHE A 32 1.88 1.28 5.71
N CYS A 33 2.17 0.12 6.32
CA CYS A 33 1.97 -1.18 5.69
C CYS A 33 0.50 -1.42 5.33
N ARG A 34 -0.46 -1.01 6.18
CA ARG A 34 -1.89 -1.14 5.93
C ARG A 34 -2.34 -0.34 4.71
N VAL A 35 -1.97 0.95 4.64
CA VAL A 35 -2.31 1.83 3.51
C VAL A 35 -1.69 1.31 2.21
N ARG A 36 -0.40 0.96 2.23
CA ARG A 36 0.30 0.42 1.05
C ARG A 36 -0.27 -0.92 0.60
N GLY A 37 -0.61 -1.80 1.54
CA GLY A 37 -1.23 -3.09 1.25
C GLY A 37 -2.58 -2.93 0.56
N TYR A 38 -3.44 -2.05 1.07
CA TYR A 38 -4.72 -1.71 0.46
C TYR A 38 -4.56 -1.20 -0.98
N LEU A 39 -3.67 -0.23 -1.20
CA LEU A 39 -3.39 0.33 -2.52
C LEU A 39 -2.81 -0.71 -3.49
N ALA A 40 -1.93 -1.59 -3.01
CA ALA A 40 -1.36 -2.65 -3.83
C ALA A 40 -2.43 -3.67 -4.26
N THR A 41 -3.36 -4.03 -3.38
CA THR A 41 -4.50 -4.90 -3.70
C THR A 41 -5.42 -4.23 -4.72
N CYS A 42 -5.80 -2.97 -4.50
CA CYS A 42 -6.62 -2.20 -5.45
C CYS A 42 -5.99 -2.17 -6.84
N ARG A 43 -4.69 -1.88 -6.93
CA ARG A 43 -3.97 -1.85 -8.21
C ARG A 43 -3.98 -3.19 -8.93
N LYS A 44 -3.85 -4.32 -8.20
CA LYS A 44 -3.93 -5.67 -8.78
C LYS A 44 -5.31 -5.97 -9.39
N GLN A 45 -6.35 -5.32 -8.87
CA GLN A 45 -7.73 -5.45 -9.33
C GLN A 45 -8.15 -4.33 -10.30
N GLY A 46 -7.18 -3.62 -10.90
CA GLY A 46 -7.44 -2.56 -11.88
C GLY A 46 -7.97 -1.25 -11.30
N VAL A 47 -8.00 -1.08 -9.97
CA VAL A 47 -8.44 0.14 -9.31
C VAL A 47 -7.26 1.08 -9.14
N SER A 48 -7.37 2.32 -9.65
CA SER A 48 -6.33 3.34 -9.50
C SER A 48 -6.17 3.79 -8.05
N ALA A 49 -4.98 4.27 -7.68
CA ALA A 49 -4.72 4.74 -6.32
C ALA A 49 -5.63 5.90 -5.91
N THR A 50 -5.88 6.85 -6.83
CA THR A 50 -6.78 7.98 -6.60
C THR A 50 -8.20 7.50 -6.28
N LEU A 51 -8.76 6.63 -7.12
CA LEU A 51 -10.10 6.07 -6.90
C LEU A 51 -10.16 5.27 -5.60
N ALA A 52 -9.14 4.46 -5.31
CA ALA A 52 -9.07 3.69 -4.08
C ALA A 52 -9.07 4.60 -2.83
N MET A 53 -8.40 5.75 -2.88
CA MET A 53 -8.41 6.73 -1.79
C MET A 53 -9.76 7.45 -1.68
N THR A 54 -10.36 7.85 -2.81
CA THR A 54 -11.72 8.42 -2.83
C THR A 54 -12.72 7.49 -2.14
N LEU A 55 -12.71 6.19 -2.49
CA LEU A 55 -13.59 5.20 -1.88
C LEU A 55 -13.41 5.09 -0.36
N VAL A 56 -12.17 5.12 0.12
CA VAL A 56 -11.88 5.10 1.57
C VAL A 56 -12.47 6.32 2.27
N PHE A 57 -12.32 7.52 1.71
CA PHE A 57 -12.87 8.74 2.29
C PHE A 57 -14.40 8.83 2.19
N GLU A 58 -15.00 8.19 1.18
CA GLU A 58 -16.45 8.04 1.05
C GLU A 58 -17.04 6.89 1.90
N GLY A 59 -16.21 6.11 2.59
CA GLY A 59 -16.64 4.95 3.38
C GLY A 59 -17.15 3.79 2.53
N LYS A 60 -16.78 3.72 1.24
CA LYS A 60 -17.20 2.68 0.29
C LYS A 60 -16.09 1.67 0.04
N LEU A 61 -16.47 0.42 -0.23
CA LEU A 61 -15.52 -0.62 -0.64
C LEU A 61 -15.38 -0.70 -2.17
N PRO A 62 -14.21 -1.11 -2.68
CA PRO A 62 -14.05 -1.41 -4.10
C PRO A 62 -14.95 -2.56 -4.54
N LYS A 63 -15.42 -2.53 -5.79
CA LYS A 63 -16.35 -3.53 -6.35
C LYS A 63 -15.87 -4.99 -6.22
N PHE A 64 -14.55 -5.22 -6.23
CA PHE A 64 -13.97 -6.57 -6.10
C PHE A 64 -13.98 -7.13 -4.67
N SER A 65 -14.34 -6.31 -3.67
CA SER A 65 -14.34 -6.67 -2.25
C SER A 65 -15.72 -7.13 -1.75
N LEU A 66 -16.69 -7.31 -2.65
CA LEU A 66 -18.05 -7.78 -2.40
C LEU A 66 -18.20 -9.24 -2.83
#